data_AF-A0A1C5INJ1-F1
#
_entry.id   AF-A0A1C5INJ1-F1
#
_cell.length_a   1.000
_cell.length_b   1.000
_cell.length_c   1.000
_cell.angle_alpha   90.00
_cell.angle_beta   90.00
_cell.angle_gamma   90.00
#
_symmetry.space_group_name_H-M   'P 1'
#
loop_
_entity.id
_entity.type
_entity.pdbx_description
1 polymer ?
#
loop_
_entity_poly.entity_id
_entity_poly.type
_entity_poly.pdbx_seq_one_letter_code
_entity_poly.pdbx_strand_id
1 'polypeptide(L)'
;MSVTTDRPRVVNTAAADLPPVPAGTRRVGRRSGRRVVAGLLLVLATVVTFWQVDLRRHADEQFLAVARDVPAGQVITDADVRVVRVANPSGLDLVPAERRGGVVGRSAAVPLAAGSLLVSAQVGPAAWPAAGQAVIAVPVKPGRAPTSLTPGSRVVVLVAPPTGGGEQAPQQNNGVRRAVATVVSVAAGADQVGTQLVTVLLAADAAEAVAAAPGDVSLVQLGPSQ
;
A
#
# COMPACT_ATOMS: atom_id res chain seq x y z
N MET A 1 -31.71 -101.85 54.05
CA MET A 1 -30.42 -102.33 54.60
C MET A 1 -29.30 -101.50 54.02
N SER A 2 -28.86 -100.48 54.76
CA SER A 2 -27.54 -99.82 54.78
C SER A 2 -27.71 -98.64 55.75
N VAL A 3 -27.39 -98.82 57.05
CA VAL A 3 -26.11 -98.45 57.69
C VAL A 3 -26.06 -96.92 57.91
N THR A 4 -26.45 -96.45 59.11
CA THR A 4 -25.57 -96.01 60.22
C THR A 4 -24.85 -94.69 59.88
N THR A 5 -25.42 -93.55 60.27
CA THR A 5 -25.19 -92.82 61.54
C THR A 5 -23.77 -92.27 61.66
N ASP A 6 -23.61 -90.96 61.47
CA ASP A 6 -22.89 -90.13 62.44
C ASP A 6 -23.29 -88.65 62.33
N ARG A 7 -23.91 -88.15 63.40
CA ARG A 7 -23.92 -86.75 63.84
C ARG A 7 -23.38 -86.87 65.27
N PRO A 8 -22.49 -86.00 65.79
CA PRO A 8 -22.64 -84.54 65.69
C PRO A 8 -21.32 -83.73 65.75
N ARG A 9 -21.35 -82.44 65.39
CA ARG A 9 -20.63 -81.43 66.16
C ARG A 9 -21.17 -80.04 65.90
N VAL A 10 -21.89 -79.51 66.90
CA VAL A 10 -21.96 -78.06 67.09
C VAL A 10 -20.66 -77.66 67.76
N VAL A 11 -19.85 -76.87 67.08
CA VAL A 11 -18.92 -75.96 67.74
C VAL A 11 -19.25 -74.57 67.21
N ASN A 12 -19.98 -73.85 68.04
CA ASN A 12 -20.11 -72.41 67.94
C ASN A 12 -18.74 -71.82 68.32
N THR A 13 -18.01 -71.26 67.35
CA THR A 13 -16.82 -70.45 67.64
C THR A 13 -17.16 -69.01 67.34
N ALA A 14 -17.09 -68.21 68.40
CA ALA A 14 -17.34 -66.79 68.43
C ALA A 14 -16.50 -66.02 67.38
N ALA A 15 -17.19 -65.08 66.74
CA ALA A 15 -16.73 -63.76 66.33
C ALA A 15 -15.21 -63.51 66.39
N ALA A 16 -14.55 -63.61 65.22
CA ALA A 16 -13.34 -62.85 64.95
C ALA A 16 -13.75 -61.54 64.26
N ASP A 17 -13.59 -60.49 65.03
CA ASP A 17 -13.81 -59.08 64.78
C ASP A 17 -12.96 -58.58 63.59
N LEU A 18 -13.60 -58.13 62.51
CA LEU A 18 -12.97 -57.34 61.45
C LEU A 18 -13.68 -55.98 61.43
N PRO A 19 -12.96 -54.86 61.62
CA PRO A 19 -13.59 -53.55 61.60
C PRO A 19 -14.16 -53.27 60.21
N PRO A 20 -15.41 -52.80 60.09
CA PRO A 20 -15.95 -52.40 58.80
C PRO A 20 -15.16 -51.18 58.30
N VAL A 21 -14.46 -51.33 57.18
CA VAL A 21 -13.86 -50.20 56.46
C VAL A 21 -15.00 -49.28 56.06
N PRO A 22 -15.04 -48.01 56.52
CA PRO A 22 -16.07 -47.10 56.08
C PRO A 22 -15.84 -46.80 54.59
N ALA A 23 -16.72 -47.33 53.74
CA ALA A 23 -16.87 -46.85 52.38
C ALA A 23 -17.36 -45.39 52.46
N GLY A 24 -16.41 -44.47 52.54
CA GLY A 24 -16.66 -43.04 52.49
C GLY A 24 -17.30 -42.73 51.14
N THR A 25 -18.63 -42.66 51.10
CA THR A 25 -19.33 -42.02 49.99
C THR A 25 -18.81 -40.59 49.95
N ARG A 26 -17.99 -40.27 48.93
CA ARG A 26 -17.67 -38.88 48.63
C ARG A 26 -19.00 -38.21 48.34
N ARG A 27 -19.56 -37.55 49.35
CA ARG A 27 -20.62 -36.56 49.14
C ARG A 27 -20.01 -35.56 48.18
N VAL A 28 -20.40 -35.63 46.91
CA VAL A 28 -20.19 -34.56 45.95
C VAL A 28 -20.99 -33.40 46.53
N GLY A 29 -20.31 -32.60 47.34
CA GLY A 29 -20.92 -31.47 48.01
C GLY A 29 -21.53 -30.61 46.94
N ARG A 30 -22.84 -30.39 47.02
CA ARG A 30 -23.66 -29.45 46.23
C ARG A 30 -23.05 -28.05 46.01
N ARG A 31 -21.92 -27.75 46.68
CA ARG A 31 -21.05 -26.59 46.48
C ARG A 31 -20.30 -26.61 45.13
N SER A 32 -20.23 -27.74 44.43
CA SER A 32 -19.62 -27.87 43.10
C SER A 32 -20.42 -27.13 42.02
N GLY A 33 -21.76 -27.07 42.12
CA GLY A 33 -22.61 -26.39 41.14
C GLY A 33 -22.29 -24.90 41.01
N ARG A 34 -22.13 -24.18 42.14
CA ARG A 34 -21.73 -22.76 42.11
C ARG A 34 -20.35 -22.54 41.49
N ARG A 35 -19.40 -23.46 41.70
CA ARG A 35 -18.05 -23.37 41.10
C ARG A 35 -18.07 -23.66 39.60
N VAL A 36 -18.88 -24.64 39.16
CA VAL A 36 -19.08 -24.95 37.74
C VAL A 36 -19.78 -23.80 37.01
N VAL A 37 -20.83 -23.22 37.62
CA VAL A 37 -21.51 -22.04 37.08
C VAL A 37 -20.57 -20.84 37.02
N ALA A 38 -19.77 -20.60 38.06
CA ALA A 38 -18.77 -19.52 38.06
C ALA A 38 -17.70 -19.73 36.97
N GLY A 39 -17.21 -20.97 36.79
CA GLY A 39 -16.26 -21.30 35.73
C GLY A 39 -16.86 -21.11 34.33
N LEU A 40 -18.11 -21.53 34.13
CA LEU A 40 -18.82 -21.33 32.86
C LEU A 40 -19.04 -19.84 32.56
N LEU A 41 -19.44 -19.05 33.55
CA LEU A 41 -19.59 -17.60 33.40
C LEU A 41 -18.25 -16.93 33.06
N LEU A 42 -17.15 -17.37 33.66
CA LEU A 42 -15.82 -16.86 33.36
C LEU A 42 -15.42 -17.18 31.92
N VAL A 43 -15.62 -18.43 31.46
CA VAL A 43 -15.36 -18.81 30.06
C VAL A 43 -16.20 -17.98 29.10
N LEU A 44 -17.50 -17.82 29.37
CA LEU A 44 -18.38 -16.99 28.55
C LEU A 44 -17.93 -15.52 28.53
N ALA A 45 -17.53 -14.96 29.68
CA ALA A 45 -17.02 -13.61 29.75
C ALA A 45 -15.74 -13.45 28.91
N THR A 46 -14.81 -14.41 28.97
CA THR A 46 -13.59 -14.39 28.16
C THR A 46 -13.90 -14.49 26.66
N VAL A 47 -14.86 -15.33 26.26
CA VAL A 47 -15.29 -15.47 24.86
C VAL A 47 -15.95 -14.18 24.35
N VAL A 48 -16.84 -13.57 25.14
CA VAL A 48 -17.49 -12.30 24.78
C VAL A 48 -16.46 -11.17 24.69
N THR A 49 -15.53 -11.10 25.64
CA THR A 49 -14.47 -10.08 25.64
C THR A 49 -13.54 -10.28 24.44
N PHE A 50 -13.13 -11.52 24.16
CA PHE A 50 -12.33 -11.86 22.98
C PHE A 50 -13.07 -11.49 21.69
N TRP A 51 -14.36 -11.84 21.57
CA TRP A 51 -15.17 -11.50 20.41
C TRP A 51 -15.35 -9.99 20.23
N GLN A 52 -15.54 -9.24 21.32
CA GLN A 52 -15.59 -7.78 21.26
C GLN A 52 -14.23 -7.16 20.87
N VAL A 53 -13.13 -7.68 21.40
CA VAL A 53 -11.78 -7.22 21.05
C VAL A 53 -11.45 -7.58 19.59
N ASP A 54 -11.85 -8.76 19.15
CA ASP A 54 -11.70 -9.23 17.78
C ASP A 54 -12.50 -8.35 16.82
N LEU A 55 -13.76 -8.07 17.12
CA LEU A 55 -14.61 -7.17 16.33
C LEU A 55 -14.07 -5.73 16.29
N ARG A 56 -13.44 -5.26 17.37
CA ARG A 56 -12.75 -3.96 17.43
C ARG A 56 -11.42 -3.95 16.67
N ARG A 57 -10.72 -5.08 16.58
CA ARG A 57 -9.49 -5.22 15.78
C ARG A 57 -9.77 -5.38 14.28
N HIS A 58 -10.94 -5.92 13.95
CA HIS A 58 -11.50 -5.95 12.60
C HIS A 58 -12.30 -4.69 12.27
N ALA A 59 -12.23 -3.64 13.11
CA ALA A 59 -12.70 -2.32 12.73
C ALA A 59 -11.70 -1.74 11.74
N ASP A 60 -11.80 -2.21 10.49
CA ASP A 60 -11.13 -1.64 9.35
C ASP A 60 -11.35 -0.12 9.36
N GLU A 61 -10.28 0.65 9.53
CA GLU A 61 -10.35 2.10 9.37
C GLU A 61 -10.60 2.41 7.88
N GLN A 62 -11.60 3.25 7.63
CA GLN A 62 -12.03 3.60 6.28
C GLN A 62 -11.24 4.82 5.81
N PHE A 63 -10.50 4.65 4.72
CA PHE A 63 -9.69 5.71 4.13
C PHE A 63 -10.11 6.01 2.70
N LEU A 64 -9.75 7.18 2.21
CA LEU A 64 -9.94 7.55 0.83
C LEU A 64 -8.79 7.00 -0.02
N ALA A 65 -9.16 6.32 -1.11
CA ALA A 65 -8.28 5.98 -2.19
C ALA A 65 -8.72 6.69 -3.46
N VAL A 66 -7.77 6.88 -4.36
CA VAL A 66 -7.99 7.45 -5.68
C VAL A 66 -8.68 6.40 -6.55
N ALA A 67 -9.80 6.75 -7.17
CA ALA A 67 -10.56 5.89 -8.05
C ALA A 67 -10.09 5.99 -9.52
N ARG A 68 -9.58 7.15 -9.94
CA ARG A 68 -9.15 7.47 -11.31
C ARG A 68 -7.91 8.34 -11.30
N ASP A 69 -7.14 8.31 -12.38
CA ASP A 69 -5.97 9.18 -12.50
C ASP A 69 -6.41 10.66 -12.52
N VAL A 70 -5.85 11.46 -11.60
CA VAL A 70 -6.12 12.91 -11.52
C VAL A 70 -4.80 13.67 -11.68
N PRO A 71 -4.64 14.47 -12.75
CA PRO A 71 -3.49 15.34 -12.93
C PRO A 71 -3.29 16.34 -11.78
N ALA A 72 -2.04 16.75 -11.56
CA ALA A 72 -1.76 17.85 -10.63
C ALA A 72 -2.50 19.13 -11.03
N GLY A 73 -3.01 19.86 -10.05
CA GLY A 73 -3.79 21.08 -10.20
C GLY A 73 -5.28 20.87 -10.49
N GLN A 74 -5.69 19.68 -10.93
CA GLN A 74 -7.09 19.40 -11.21
C GLN A 74 -7.90 19.27 -9.91
N VAL A 75 -9.14 19.76 -9.94
CA VAL A 75 -10.08 19.66 -8.81
C VAL A 75 -10.51 18.20 -8.64
N ILE A 76 -10.36 17.68 -7.43
CA ILE A 76 -10.77 16.34 -7.02
C ILE A 76 -12.29 16.31 -6.90
N THR A 77 -12.93 15.44 -7.67
CA THR A 77 -14.38 15.25 -7.64
C THR A 77 -14.78 14.00 -6.85
N ASP A 78 -16.09 13.86 -6.59
CA ASP A 78 -16.64 12.69 -5.90
C ASP A 78 -16.35 11.37 -6.63
N ALA A 79 -16.28 11.42 -7.96
CA ALA A 79 -16.00 10.28 -8.83
C ALA A 79 -14.52 9.85 -8.83
N ASP A 80 -13.63 10.73 -8.35
CA ASP A 80 -12.18 10.49 -8.34
C ASP A 80 -11.71 9.85 -7.03
N VAL A 81 -12.59 9.76 -6.02
CA VAL A 81 -12.29 9.17 -4.71
C VAL A 81 -13.25 8.04 -4.37
N ARG A 82 -12.70 6.98 -3.77
CA ARG A 82 -13.46 5.84 -3.25
C ARG A 82 -13.04 5.52 -1.83
N VAL A 83 -13.94 4.94 -1.05
CA VAL A 83 -13.64 4.48 0.29
C VAL A 83 -13.06 3.08 0.23
N VAL A 84 -11.92 2.87 0.88
CA VAL A 84 -11.27 1.57 1.04
C VAL A 84 -11.00 1.29 2.51
N ARG A 85 -10.95 0.00 2.83
CA ARG A 85 -10.66 -0.49 4.17
C ARG A 85 -9.21 -0.91 4.23
N VAL A 86 -8.45 -0.37 5.18
CA VAL A 86 -7.03 -0.66 5.35
C VAL A 86 -6.76 -1.11 6.78
N ALA A 87 -6.26 -2.33 6.93
CA ALA A 87 -5.77 -2.82 8.20
C ALA A 87 -4.38 -2.25 8.47
N ASN A 88 -4.20 -1.57 9.61
CA ASN A 88 -2.92 -1.00 10.09
C ASN A 88 -2.33 0.12 9.20
N PRO A 89 -2.90 1.34 9.25
CA PRO A 89 -2.42 2.51 8.49
C PRO A 89 -1.16 3.18 9.08
N SER A 90 -0.47 2.55 10.04
CA SER A 90 0.61 3.20 10.79
C SER A 90 1.74 3.73 9.88
N GLY A 91 2.13 4.99 10.11
CA GLY A 91 3.21 5.66 9.36
C GLY A 91 2.77 6.48 8.15
N LEU A 92 1.47 6.53 7.81
CA LEU A 92 0.94 7.34 6.71
C LEU A 92 -0.11 8.34 7.23
N ASP A 93 -0.02 9.60 6.81
CA ASP A 93 -1.06 10.61 7.06
C ASP A 93 -2.21 10.46 6.04
N LEU A 94 -2.88 9.31 6.10
CA LEU A 94 -4.00 8.97 5.22
C LEU A 94 -5.22 9.83 5.53
N VAL A 95 -5.99 10.18 4.50
CA VAL A 95 -7.24 10.92 4.69
C VAL A 95 -8.38 9.95 5.04
N PRO A 96 -9.01 10.07 6.23
CA PRO A 96 -10.14 9.24 6.61
C PRO A 96 -11.36 9.50 5.72
N ALA A 97 -12.21 8.50 5.54
CA ALA A 97 -13.43 8.60 4.72
C ALA A 97 -14.38 9.70 5.21
N GLU A 98 -14.40 9.99 6.51
CA GLU A 98 -15.21 11.06 7.12
C GLU A 98 -14.78 12.45 6.65
N ARG A 99 -13.52 12.62 6.24
CA ARG A 99 -12.97 13.88 5.71
C ARG A 99 -13.19 14.07 4.21
N ARG A 100 -13.94 13.19 3.55
CA ARG A 100 -14.27 13.30 2.11
C ARG A 100 -14.79 14.67 1.72
N GLY A 101 -15.67 15.27 2.54
CA GLY A 101 -16.22 16.61 2.27
C GLY A 101 -15.18 17.74 2.29
N GLY A 102 -14.01 17.54 2.90
CA GLY A 102 -12.91 18.50 2.89
C GLY A 102 -11.92 18.30 1.74
N VAL A 103 -11.96 17.15 1.07
CA VAL A 103 -11.09 16.81 -0.08
C VAL A 103 -11.80 17.10 -1.39
N VAL A 104 -13.06 16.73 -1.51
CA VAL A 104 -13.84 16.98 -2.73
C VAL A 104 -13.97 18.49 -2.92
N GLY A 105 -13.61 18.98 -4.11
CA GLY A 105 -13.53 20.41 -4.42
C GLY A 105 -12.16 21.05 -4.16
N ARG A 106 -11.19 20.32 -3.58
CA ARG A 106 -9.79 20.75 -3.52
C ARG A 106 -9.03 20.30 -4.78
N SER A 107 -7.97 21.01 -5.13
CA SER A 107 -7.06 20.58 -6.18
C SER A 107 -6.12 19.47 -5.70
N ALA A 108 -5.70 18.61 -6.62
CA ALA A 108 -4.60 17.67 -6.39
C ALA A 108 -3.27 18.41 -6.43
N ALA A 109 -2.45 18.32 -5.38
CA ALA A 109 -1.15 18.97 -5.33
C ALA A 109 -0.13 18.29 -6.27
N VAL A 110 -0.27 16.98 -6.46
CA VAL A 110 0.58 16.13 -7.31
C VAL A 110 -0.29 15.22 -8.16
N PRO A 111 0.26 14.61 -9.23
CA PRO A 111 -0.49 13.62 -10.02
C PRO A 111 -0.89 12.44 -9.14
N LEU A 112 -2.19 12.15 -9.09
CA LEU A 112 -2.78 11.04 -8.36
C LEU A 112 -3.01 9.87 -9.30
N ALA A 113 -2.48 8.71 -8.96
CA ALA A 113 -2.70 7.48 -9.73
C ALA A 113 -3.90 6.69 -9.16
N ALA A 114 -4.69 6.10 -10.04
CA ALA A 114 -5.81 5.24 -9.67
C ALA A 114 -5.32 4.08 -8.78
N GLY A 115 -6.08 3.79 -7.72
CA GLY A 115 -5.77 2.75 -6.74
C GLY A 115 -4.79 3.16 -5.65
N SER A 116 -4.18 4.35 -5.72
CA SER A 116 -3.32 4.88 -4.64
C SER A 116 -4.15 5.33 -3.43
N LEU A 117 -3.57 5.23 -2.24
CA LEU A 117 -4.15 5.79 -1.02
C LEU A 117 -3.93 7.30 -1.00
N LEU A 118 -4.97 8.04 -0.62
CA LEU A 118 -4.90 9.49 -0.55
C LEU A 118 -4.31 9.94 0.79
N VAL A 119 -3.25 10.73 0.73
CA VAL A 119 -2.66 11.39 1.91
C VAL A 119 -2.96 12.88 1.92
N SER A 120 -3.00 13.50 3.11
CA SER A 120 -3.33 14.92 3.25
C SER A 120 -2.40 15.84 2.43
N ALA A 121 -1.11 15.46 2.31
CA ALA A 121 -0.10 16.22 1.56
C ALA A 121 -0.34 16.25 0.04
N GLN A 122 -1.17 15.36 -0.50
CA GLN A 122 -1.52 15.33 -1.92
C GLN A 122 -2.71 16.23 -2.27
N VAL A 123 -3.37 16.82 -1.27
CA VAL A 123 -4.56 17.67 -1.45
C VAL A 123 -4.18 19.11 -1.18
N GLY A 124 -4.29 19.98 -2.19
CA GLY A 124 -3.86 21.37 -2.05
C GLY A 124 -3.57 22.05 -3.40
N PRO A 125 -2.97 23.26 -3.35
CA PRO A 125 -2.50 23.92 -4.56
C PRO A 125 -1.47 23.04 -5.29
N ALA A 126 -1.43 23.14 -6.62
CA ALA A 126 -0.47 22.41 -7.43
C ALA A 126 0.96 22.69 -6.97
N ALA A 127 1.64 21.65 -6.47
CA ALA A 127 3.03 21.66 -6.07
C ALA A 127 3.92 20.92 -7.09
N TRP A 128 3.32 20.43 -8.17
CA TRP A 128 3.99 19.79 -9.28
C TRP A 128 3.75 20.57 -10.59
N PRO A 129 4.80 20.90 -11.35
CA PRO A 129 6.22 20.63 -11.08
C PRO A 129 6.77 21.44 -9.89
N ALA A 130 7.86 20.99 -9.26
CA ALA A 130 8.48 21.73 -8.17
C ALA A 130 8.95 23.12 -8.63
N ALA A 131 9.02 24.08 -7.70
CA ALA A 131 9.49 25.43 -8.02
C ALA A 131 10.87 25.41 -8.71
N GLY A 132 10.99 26.11 -9.84
CA GLY A 132 12.22 26.13 -10.65
C GLY A 132 12.37 24.94 -11.61
N GLN A 133 11.41 24.01 -11.64
CA GLN A 133 11.34 22.94 -12.64
C GLN A 133 10.18 23.17 -13.60
N ALA A 134 10.31 22.66 -14.82
CA ALA A 134 9.28 22.68 -15.84
C ALA A 134 9.20 21.31 -16.53
N VAL A 135 7.99 20.97 -16.95
CA VAL A 135 7.70 19.75 -17.70
C VAL A 135 7.37 20.15 -19.14
N ILE A 136 8.10 19.58 -20.09
CA ILE A 136 7.85 19.79 -21.52
C ILE A 136 7.74 18.44 -22.23
N ALA A 137 6.91 18.40 -23.26
CA ALA A 137 6.83 17.27 -24.16
C ALA A 137 7.73 17.52 -25.36
N VAL A 138 8.65 16.59 -25.64
CA VAL A 138 9.60 16.69 -26.74
C VAL A 138 9.33 15.58 -27.75
N PRO A 139 9.00 15.92 -29.02
CA PRO A 139 8.91 14.93 -30.07
C PRO A 139 10.31 14.45 -30.47
N VAL A 140 10.55 13.15 -30.39
CA VAL A 140 11.83 12.52 -30.73
C VAL A 140 11.63 11.55 -31.89
N LYS A 141 12.44 11.71 -32.94
CA LYS A 141 12.42 10.84 -34.11
C LYS A 141 12.91 9.42 -33.75
N PRO A 142 12.42 8.37 -34.44
CA PRO A 142 12.93 7.01 -34.26
C PRO A 142 14.46 6.96 -34.35
N GLY A 143 15.10 6.23 -33.42
CA GLY A 143 16.57 6.10 -33.37
C GLY A 143 17.32 7.21 -32.65
N ARG A 144 16.65 8.28 -32.19
CA ARG A 144 17.26 9.35 -31.37
C ARG A 144 16.92 9.29 -29.88
N ALA A 145 16.17 8.27 -29.49
CA ALA A 145 15.83 7.90 -28.13
C ALA A 145 16.28 6.45 -27.90
N PRO A 146 16.98 6.15 -26.78
CA PRO A 146 17.25 4.79 -26.37
C PRO A 146 15.95 3.98 -26.24
N THR A 147 15.94 2.75 -26.74
CA THR A 147 14.78 1.86 -26.64
C THR A 147 14.45 1.44 -25.21
N SER A 148 15.41 1.58 -24.28
CA SER A 148 15.29 1.31 -22.84
C SER A 148 14.75 2.49 -22.02
N LEU A 149 14.23 3.53 -22.67
CA LEU A 149 13.70 4.70 -21.98
C LEU A 149 12.43 4.35 -21.17
N THR A 150 12.52 4.51 -19.86
CA THR A 150 11.40 4.34 -18.93
C THR A 150 11.15 5.61 -18.12
N PRO A 151 9.91 5.85 -17.64
CA PRO A 151 9.64 6.88 -16.64
C PRO A 151 10.61 6.77 -15.45
N GLY A 152 11.15 7.90 -15.01
CA GLY A 152 12.18 7.99 -13.97
C GLY A 152 13.62 7.92 -14.50
N SER A 153 13.85 7.59 -15.77
CA SER A 153 15.20 7.58 -16.36
C SER A 153 15.78 8.99 -16.42
N ARG A 154 17.04 9.14 -16.01
CA ARG A 154 17.80 10.38 -16.16
C ARG A 154 18.36 10.46 -17.58
N VAL A 155 18.09 11.55 -18.27
CA VAL A 155 18.51 11.76 -19.65
C VAL A 155 19.23 13.08 -19.81
N VAL A 156 20.07 13.15 -20.82
CA VAL A 156 20.59 14.39 -21.36
C VAL A 156 19.82 14.69 -22.63
N VAL A 157 19.15 15.84 -22.64
CA VAL A 157 18.53 16.42 -23.83
C VAL A 157 19.63 17.18 -24.58
N LEU A 158 19.91 16.74 -25.79
CA LEU A 158 20.82 17.39 -26.72
C LEU A 158 20.00 18.00 -27.85
N VAL A 159 20.05 19.32 -27.99
CA VAL A 159 19.42 19.99 -29.13
C VAL A 159 20.50 20.38 -30.13
N ALA A 160 20.46 19.77 -31.32
CA ALA A 160 21.36 20.08 -32.42
C ALA A 160 20.78 21.22 -33.28
N PRO A 161 21.57 22.19 -33.75
CA PRO A 161 21.06 23.26 -34.60
C PRO A 161 20.60 22.69 -35.95
N PRO A 162 19.61 23.30 -36.61
CA PRO A 162 19.17 22.85 -37.93
C PRO A 162 20.35 22.93 -38.92
N THR A 163 20.70 21.80 -39.54
CA THR A 163 21.76 21.75 -40.55
C THR A 163 21.25 22.34 -41.85
N GLY A 164 21.41 23.65 -42.00
CA GLY A 164 21.15 24.39 -43.23
C GLY A 164 22.17 25.51 -43.43
N GLY A 165 23.25 25.19 -44.15
CA GLY A 165 24.13 26.14 -44.84
C GLY A 165 25.23 26.83 -44.00
N GLY A 166 26.48 26.46 -44.27
CA GLY A 166 27.62 27.39 -44.25
C GLY A 166 28.34 27.62 -42.91
N GLU A 167 29.65 27.37 -42.96
CA GLU A 167 30.71 27.93 -42.10
C GLU A 167 30.92 27.36 -40.69
N GLN A 168 32.03 26.61 -40.59
CA GLN A 168 32.75 26.32 -39.37
C GLN A 168 33.25 27.64 -38.75
N ALA A 169 32.54 28.12 -37.71
CA ALA A 169 33.05 29.14 -36.80
C ALA A 169 33.83 28.49 -35.64
N PRO A 170 34.89 29.14 -35.11
CA PRO A 170 35.77 28.55 -34.11
C PRO A 170 35.06 28.30 -32.78
N GLN A 171 35.53 27.28 -32.06
CA GLN A 171 35.00 26.81 -30.78
C GLN A 171 34.91 27.93 -29.74
N GLN A 172 33.75 28.59 -29.65
CA GLN A 172 33.32 29.41 -28.52
C GLN A 172 31.80 29.23 -28.36
N ASN A 173 31.43 28.24 -27.56
CA ASN A 173 30.12 28.10 -26.89
C ASN A 173 28.85 28.20 -27.74
N ASN A 174 28.83 27.65 -28.96
CA ASN A 174 27.59 27.61 -29.77
C ASN A 174 27.49 26.31 -30.57
N GLY A 175 26.39 25.59 -30.40
CA GLY A 175 26.04 24.45 -31.24
C GLY A 175 25.02 23.52 -30.60
N VAL A 176 25.44 22.79 -29.56
CA VAL A 176 24.58 21.77 -28.92
C VAL A 176 24.17 22.23 -27.53
N ARG A 177 22.89 22.55 -27.34
CA ARG A 177 22.36 22.84 -26.00
C ARG A 177 22.18 21.52 -25.28
N ARG A 178 22.78 21.42 -24.08
CA ARG A 178 22.75 20.23 -23.24
C ARG A 178 21.99 20.54 -21.96
N ALA A 179 20.89 19.84 -21.72
CA ALA A 179 20.14 19.93 -20.47
C ALA A 179 20.01 18.54 -19.84
N VAL A 180 20.18 18.45 -18.52
CA VAL A 180 19.88 17.21 -17.78
C VAL A 180 18.39 17.24 -17.43
N ALA A 181 17.69 16.16 -17.75
CA ALA A 181 16.27 16.01 -17.50
C ALA A 181 15.95 14.62 -16.94
N THR A 182 14.77 14.50 -16.35
CA THR A 182 14.20 13.22 -15.91
C THR A 182 12.97 12.92 -16.74
N VAL A 183 12.88 11.71 -17.28
CA VAL A 183 11.73 11.30 -18.09
C VAL A 183 10.52 11.11 -17.19
N VAL A 184 9.44 11.82 -17.48
CA VAL A 184 8.15 11.70 -16.77
C VAL A 184 7.28 10.65 -17.44
N SER A 185 7.23 10.64 -18.77
CA SER A 185 6.46 9.66 -19.54
C SER A 185 7.01 9.51 -20.95
N VAL A 186 6.73 8.37 -21.57
CA VAL A 186 7.05 8.07 -22.97
C VAL A 186 5.77 7.59 -23.62
N ALA A 187 5.33 8.28 -24.67
CA ALA A 187 4.17 7.90 -25.46
C ALA A 187 4.57 7.72 -26.93
N ALA A 188 3.88 6.84 -27.64
CA ALA A 188 3.96 6.83 -29.10
C ALA A 188 3.27 8.10 -29.63
N GLY A 189 3.96 8.82 -30.50
CA GLY A 189 3.38 9.94 -31.23
C GLY A 189 2.26 9.45 -32.14
N ALA A 190 1.29 10.34 -32.39
CA ALA A 190 0.14 10.03 -33.24
C ALA A 190 0.50 9.97 -34.74
N ASP A 191 1.76 10.25 -35.09
CA ASP A 191 2.23 10.33 -36.47
C ASP A 191 2.55 8.94 -37.02
N GLN A 192 2.24 8.70 -38.30
CA GLN A 192 2.55 7.45 -39.01
C GLN A 192 4.06 7.13 -39.12
N VAL A 193 4.92 8.08 -38.72
CA VAL A 193 6.39 8.00 -38.79
C VAL A 193 6.98 7.31 -37.54
N GLY A 194 6.17 7.01 -36.53
CA GLY A 194 6.64 6.35 -35.31
C GLY A 194 7.44 7.25 -34.36
N THR A 195 7.23 8.58 -34.46
CA THR A 195 7.78 9.57 -33.51
C THR A 195 7.43 9.16 -32.08
N GLN A 196 8.36 9.28 -31.13
CA GLN A 196 8.06 9.13 -29.71
C GLN A 196 7.87 10.50 -29.07
N LEU A 197 6.78 10.69 -28.33
CA LEU A 197 6.57 11.86 -27.50
C LEU A 197 7.13 11.58 -26.11
N VAL A 198 8.26 12.21 -25.77
CA VAL A 198 8.92 12.03 -24.49
C VAL A 198 8.68 13.25 -23.62
N THR A 199 7.97 13.06 -22.51
CA THR A 199 7.75 14.11 -21.52
C THR A 199 8.92 14.12 -20.56
N VAL A 200 9.59 15.27 -20.44
CA VAL A 200 10.79 15.43 -19.60
C VAL A 200 10.60 16.56 -18.59
N LEU A 201 11.13 16.34 -17.38
CA LEU A 201 11.23 17.31 -16.30
C LEU A 201 12.66 17.84 -16.24
N LEU A 202 12.83 19.16 -16.34
CA LEU A 202 14.12 19.83 -16.26
C LEU A 202 13.97 21.19 -15.57
N ALA A 203 15.09 21.89 -15.35
CA ALA A 203 15.06 23.25 -14.82
C ALA A 203 14.30 24.20 -15.78
N ALA A 204 13.55 25.15 -15.23
CA ALA A 204 12.63 25.99 -16.02
C ALA A 204 13.34 26.81 -17.12
N ASP A 205 14.49 27.38 -16.79
CA ASP A 205 15.41 28.06 -17.71
C ASP A 205 15.89 27.14 -18.84
N ALA A 206 16.25 25.90 -18.51
CA ALA A 206 16.65 24.90 -19.49
C ALA A 206 15.46 24.43 -20.35
N ALA A 207 14.25 24.36 -19.78
CA ALA A 207 13.03 24.02 -20.51
C ALA A 207 12.68 25.08 -21.56
N GLU A 208 12.75 26.35 -21.21
CA GLU A 208 12.57 27.45 -22.16
C GLU A 208 13.60 27.40 -23.28
N ALA A 209 14.88 27.15 -22.93
CA ALA A 209 15.95 27.03 -23.92
C ALA A 209 15.78 25.83 -24.88
N VAL A 210 15.22 24.71 -24.40
CA VAL A 210 14.92 23.53 -25.23
C VAL A 210 13.67 23.77 -26.08
N ALA A 211 12.62 24.36 -25.52
CA ALA A 211 11.39 24.66 -26.23
C ALA A 211 11.58 25.71 -27.34
N ALA A 212 12.47 26.68 -27.13
CA ALA A 212 12.78 27.73 -28.10
C ALA A 212 13.75 27.28 -29.21
N ALA A 213 14.33 26.10 -29.12
CA ALA A 213 15.36 25.66 -30.05
C ALA A 213 14.74 25.07 -31.34
N PRO A 214 15.05 25.61 -32.54
CA PRO A 214 14.50 25.15 -33.82
C PRO A 214 15.17 23.86 -34.34
N GLY A 215 15.76 23.07 -33.44
CA GLY A 215 16.70 22.01 -33.73
C GLY A 215 16.12 20.59 -33.53
N ASP A 216 16.78 19.59 -34.11
CA ASP A 216 16.45 18.21 -33.79
C ASP A 216 16.92 17.86 -32.37
N VAL A 217 16.10 17.11 -31.63
CA VAL A 217 16.40 16.68 -30.27
C VAL A 217 16.83 15.21 -30.23
N SER A 218 17.94 14.94 -29.53
CA SER A 218 18.40 13.60 -29.17
C SER A 218 18.40 13.43 -27.66
N LEU A 219 18.01 12.25 -27.18
CA LEU A 219 18.06 11.88 -25.77
C LEU A 219 19.18 10.88 -25.53
N VAL A 220 19.99 11.12 -24.50
CA VAL A 220 21.02 10.18 -24.04
C VAL A 220 20.70 9.76 -22.62
N GLN A 221 20.46 8.47 -22.39
CA GLN A 221 20.22 7.94 -21.05
C GLN A 221 21.52 7.93 -20.23
N LEU A 222 21.47 8.50 -19.03
CA LEU A 222 22.56 8.47 -18.05
C LEU A 222 22.42 7.22 -17.17
N GLY A 223 23.55 6.61 -16.82
CA GLY A 223 23.58 5.55 -15.81
C GLY A 223 23.21 6.06 -14.41
N PRO A 224 22.83 5.17 -13.49
CA PRO A 224 22.57 5.55 -12.10
C PRO A 224 23.82 6.20 -11.51
N SER A 225 23.67 7.39 -10.92
CA SER A 225 24.73 8.03 -10.15
C SER A 225 24.96 7.19 -8.88
N GLN A 226 26.17 6.60 -8.77
CA GLN A 226 26.68 5.97 -7.55
C GLN A 226 26.78 6.99 -6.41
#